data_AF-A0A150PDR1-F1
#
_entry.id   AF-A0A150PDR1-F1
#
_cell.length_a   1.000
_cell.length_b   1.000
_cell.length_c   1.000
_cell.angle_alpha   90.00
_cell.angle_beta   90.00
_cell.angle_gamma   90.00
#
_symmetry.space_group_name_H-M   'P 1'
#
loop_
_entity.id
_entity.type
_entity.pdbx_description
1 polymer ?
#
loop_
_entity_poly.entity_id
_entity_poly.type
_entity_poly.pdbx_seq_one_letter_code
_entity_poly.pdbx_strand_id
1 'polypeptide(L)'
;MKAALKLAGDRTQPEAYCQVAAKAQQTVEKSIKALQSALHDARLYGSSVGSAHPVSSVASAIRTAAPNWPKKLKENRKKVLSILSDARLKTIKLLDDIVPQYPAPGQLPRRNTEYPFQDTPGRDTWTAPAERGVFTRSEIDRFIQCAQDIQDMTSKLVTALELAYP
;
A
#
# COMPACT_ATOMS: atom_id res chain seq x y z
N MET A 1 -9.38 -12.49 13.05
CA MET A 1 -8.96 -12.97 11.71
C MET A 1 -7.43 -13.08 11.64
N LYS A 2 -6.86 -14.26 11.96
CA LYS A 2 -5.41 -14.57 11.80
C LYS A 2 -5.06 -15.10 10.39
N ALA A 3 -6.02 -15.12 9.45
CA ALA A 3 -5.92 -15.87 8.20
C ALA A 3 -5.12 -15.16 7.08
N ALA A 4 -5.16 -13.83 7.00
CA ALA A 4 -4.50 -13.10 5.91
C ALA A 4 -2.96 -13.21 5.95
N LEU A 5 -2.37 -13.44 7.14
CA LEU A 5 -0.92 -13.60 7.31
C LEU A 5 -0.42 -15.03 7.13
N LYS A 6 -1.31 -16.03 7.02
CA LYS A 6 -0.93 -17.39 6.63
C LYS A 6 -0.73 -17.54 5.12
N LEU A 7 -0.98 -16.46 4.35
CA LEU A 7 -0.86 -16.40 2.90
C LEU A 7 0.47 -15.78 2.41
N ALA A 8 1.35 -15.29 3.29
CA ALA A 8 2.72 -15.01 2.87
C ALA A 8 3.38 -16.37 2.62
N GLY A 9 3.87 -16.60 1.40
CA GLY A 9 4.71 -17.76 1.11
C GLY A 9 5.82 -17.90 2.14
N ASP A 10 6.35 -19.10 2.27
CA ASP A 10 7.35 -19.43 3.28
C ASP A 10 8.44 -18.34 3.35
N ARG A 11 8.52 -17.63 4.48
CA ARG A 11 9.46 -16.51 4.68
C ARG A 11 10.92 -16.98 4.64
N THR A 12 11.14 -18.29 4.56
CA THR A 12 12.45 -18.92 4.39
C THR A 12 12.85 -19.08 2.92
N GLN A 13 11.94 -18.79 1.98
CA GLN A 13 12.17 -18.94 0.54
C GLN A 13 12.26 -17.55 -0.12
N PRO A 14 13.48 -17.06 -0.42
CA PRO A 14 13.67 -15.79 -1.13
C PRO A 14 12.90 -15.70 -2.44
N GLU A 15 12.63 -16.83 -3.08
CA GLU A 15 11.90 -16.95 -4.35
C GLU A 15 10.42 -16.53 -4.20
N ALA A 16 9.87 -16.54 -2.98
CA ALA A 16 8.49 -16.12 -2.70
C ALA A 16 8.34 -14.62 -2.39
N TYR A 17 9.44 -13.87 -2.27
CA TYR A 17 9.42 -12.48 -1.80
C TYR A 17 8.64 -11.54 -2.73
N CYS A 18 8.68 -11.73 -4.05
CA CYS A 18 7.87 -10.95 -5.00
C CYS A 18 6.37 -11.11 -4.74
N GLN A 19 5.91 -12.33 -4.45
CA GLN A 19 4.50 -12.62 -4.13
C GLN A 19 4.09 -12.01 -2.79
N VAL A 20 4.98 -12.03 -1.80
CA VAL A 20 4.74 -11.39 -0.51
C VAL A 20 4.63 -9.88 -0.66
N ALA A 21 5.51 -9.25 -1.45
CA ALA A 21 5.46 -7.83 -1.75
C ALA A 21 4.16 -7.45 -2.48
N ALA A 22 3.75 -8.24 -3.49
CA ALA A 22 2.48 -8.03 -4.18
C ALA A 22 1.27 -8.10 -3.24
N LYS A 23 1.23 -9.09 -2.33
CA LYS A 23 0.16 -9.22 -1.32
C LYS A 23 0.16 -8.06 -0.32
N ALA A 24 1.34 -7.58 0.09
CA ALA A 24 1.47 -6.41 0.95
C ALA A 24 0.90 -5.16 0.25
N GLN A 25 1.23 -4.94 -1.02
CA GLN A 25 0.69 -3.84 -1.81
C GLN A 25 -0.84 -3.91 -1.91
N GLN A 26 -1.40 -5.06 -2.28
CA GLN A 26 -2.87 -5.22 -2.38
C GLN A 26 -3.58 -4.99 -1.03
N THR A 27 -2.95 -5.40 0.07
CA THR A 27 -3.47 -5.19 1.42
C THR A 27 -3.52 -3.69 1.75
N VAL A 28 -2.44 -2.96 1.48
CA VAL A 28 -2.38 -1.50 1.64
C VAL A 28 -3.42 -0.82 0.75
N GLU A 29 -3.49 -1.18 -0.53
CA GLU A 29 -4.41 -0.58 -1.48
C GLU A 29 -5.87 -0.71 -1.02
N LYS A 30 -6.31 -1.92 -0.71
CA LYS A 30 -7.68 -2.18 -0.26
C LYS A 30 -8.00 -1.46 1.05
N SER A 31 -7.05 -1.42 1.98
CA SER A 31 -7.21 -0.75 3.28
C SER A 31 -7.35 0.77 3.13
N ILE A 32 -6.53 1.39 2.28
CA ILE A 32 -6.61 2.84 2.01
C ILE A 32 -7.88 3.18 1.24
N LYS A 33 -8.30 2.38 0.25
CA LYS A 33 -9.56 2.58 -0.47
C LYS A 33 -10.79 2.42 0.43
N ALA A 34 -10.78 1.45 1.35
CA ALA A 34 -11.83 1.31 2.36
C ALA A 34 -11.92 2.55 3.27
N LEU A 35 -10.78 3.04 3.76
CA LEU A 35 -10.73 4.29 4.53
C LEU A 35 -11.23 5.48 3.70
N GLN A 36 -10.83 5.60 2.44
CA GLN A 36 -11.30 6.64 1.54
C GLN A 36 -12.82 6.63 1.40
N SER A 37 -13.43 5.44 1.20
CA SER A 37 -14.88 5.29 1.11
C SER A 37 -15.57 5.76 2.38
N ALA A 38 -15.16 5.25 3.54
CA ALA A 38 -15.77 5.61 4.82
C ALA A 38 -15.65 7.12 5.13
N LEU A 39 -14.54 7.75 4.74
CA LEU A 39 -14.35 9.20 4.90
C LEU A 39 -15.21 10.01 3.92
N HIS A 40 -15.38 9.53 2.70
CA HIS A 40 -16.25 10.15 1.71
C HIS A 40 -17.71 10.12 2.19
N ASP A 41 -18.18 8.98 2.67
CA ASP A 41 -19.56 8.80 3.15
C ASP A 41 -19.83 9.66 4.40
N ALA A 42 -18.84 9.79 5.28
CA ALA A 42 -18.88 10.72 6.42
C ALA A 42 -18.74 12.21 6.03
N ARG A 43 -18.59 12.54 4.73
CA ARG A 43 -18.33 13.89 4.18
C ARG A 43 -17.08 14.57 4.76
N LEU A 44 -16.07 13.76 5.11
CA LEU A 44 -14.77 14.20 5.63
C LEU A 44 -13.68 14.25 4.56
N TYR A 45 -13.99 13.73 3.37
CA TYR A 45 -13.10 13.68 2.23
C TYR A 45 -13.90 13.84 0.93
N GLY A 46 -13.45 14.71 0.03
CA GLY A 46 -14.25 15.12 -1.14
C GLY A 46 -14.18 14.18 -2.35
N SER A 47 -13.34 13.14 -2.32
CA SER A 47 -13.13 12.26 -3.47
C SER A 47 -13.58 10.84 -3.18
N SER A 48 -14.51 10.33 -3.98
CA SER A 48 -14.93 8.93 -3.97
C SER A 48 -13.80 8.01 -4.45
N VAL A 49 -13.91 6.72 -4.13
CA VAL A 49 -12.94 5.70 -4.57
C VAL A 49 -12.89 5.67 -6.10
N GLY A 50 -11.75 6.06 -6.67
CA GLY A 50 -11.52 6.04 -8.10
C GLY A 50 -10.74 4.79 -8.54
N SER A 51 -10.51 4.69 -9.86
CA SER A 51 -9.65 3.67 -10.46
C SER A 51 -8.15 3.93 -10.26
N ALA A 52 -7.77 5.03 -9.59
CA ALA A 52 -6.37 5.35 -9.33
C ALA A 52 -5.68 4.20 -8.57
N HIS A 53 -4.64 3.64 -9.19
CA HIS A 53 -3.84 2.54 -8.64
C HIS A 53 -2.78 3.00 -7.62
N PRO A 54 -2.12 4.18 -7.77
CA PRO A 54 -1.15 4.63 -6.76
C PRO A 54 -1.85 5.14 -5.51
N VAL A 55 -1.94 4.29 -4.48
CA VAL A 55 -2.63 4.60 -3.23
C VAL A 55 -1.82 5.53 -2.32
N SER A 56 -0.52 5.75 -2.58
CA SER A 56 0.29 6.74 -1.89
C SER A 56 -0.28 8.15 -2.01
N SER A 57 -0.83 8.49 -3.18
CA SER A 57 -1.41 9.81 -3.44
C SER A 57 -2.72 10.00 -2.68
N VAL A 58 -3.56 8.95 -2.66
CA VAL A 58 -4.82 8.95 -1.89
C VAL A 58 -4.52 9.06 -0.39
N ALA A 59 -3.58 8.28 0.12
CA ALA A 59 -3.15 8.34 1.52
C ALA A 59 -2.60 9.73 1.89
N SER A 60 -1.77 10.33 1.05
CA SER A 60 -1.27 11.70 1.25
C SER A 60 -2.39 12.74 1.27
N ALA A 61 -3.39 12.61 0.39
CA ALA A 61 -4.54 13.50 0.34
C ALA A 61 -5.43 13.37 1.58
N ILE A 62 -5.71 12.13 2.05
CA ILE A 62 -6.43 11.88 3.31
C ILE A 62 -5.70 12.53 4.48
N ARG A 63 -4.38 12.35 4.56
CA ARG A 63 -3.55 12.96 5.60
C ARG A 63 -3.63 14.48 5.59
N THR A 64 -3.59 15.09 4.41
CA THR A 64 -3.67 16.54 4.22
C THR A 64 -5.05 17.09 4.60
N ALA A 65 -6.12 16.31 4.38
CA ALA A 65 -7.48 16.70 4.76
C ALA A 65 -7.75 16.55 6.27
N ALA A 66 -7.12 15.59 6.95
CA ALA A 66 -7.39 15.24 8.34
C ALA A 66 -7.33 16.42 9.36
N PRO A 67 -6.41 17.40 9.24
CA PRO A 67 -6.41 18.59 10.08
C PRO A 67 -7.72 19.38 10.10
N ASN A 68 -8.46 19.38 8.98
CA ASN A 68 -9.69 20.16 8.78
C ASN A 68 -10.96 19.44 9.26
N TRP A 69 -10.84 18.21 9.78
CA TRP A 69 -11.99 17.46 10.27
C TRP A 69 -12.61 18.09 11.52
N PRO A 70 -13.91 17.87 11.77
CA PRO A 70 -14.59 18.39 12.96
C PRO A 70 -13.86 18.06 14.27
N LYS A 71 -13.85 18.99 15.23
CA LYS A 71 -13.15 18.85 16.52
C LYS A 71 -13.56 17.57 17.29
N LYS A 72 -14.82 17.12 17.16
CA LYS A 72 -15.31 15.87 17.77
C LYS A 72 -14.55 14.62 17.31
N LEU A 73 -13.85 14.68 16.18
CA LEU A 73 -13.05 13.59 15.62
C LEU A 73 -11.55 13.72 15.95
N LYS A 74 -11.17 14.49 16.97
CA LYS A 74 -9.76 14.73 17.36
C LYS A 74 -8.94 13.45 17.46
N GLU A 75 -9.49 12.39 18.03
CA GLU A 75 -8.79 11.11 18.19
C GLU A 75 -8.65 10.34 16.87
N ASN A 76 -9.67 10.35 16.00
CA ASN A 76 -9.58 9.75 14.67
C ASN A 76 -8.53 10.49 13.81
N ARG A 77 -8.50 11.82 13.90
CA ARG A 77 -7.46 12.64 13.25
C ARG A 77 -6.06 12.24 13.70
N LYS A 78 -5.81 12.12 15.01
CA LYS A 78 -4.50 11.70 15.53
C LYS A 78 -4.09 10.32 15.00
N LYS A 79 -5.03 9.36 14.99
CA LYS A 79 -4.79 8.00 14.46
C LYS A 79 -4.42 8.04 12.98
N VAL A 80 -5.14 8.81 12.17
CA VAL A 80 -4.85 8.99 10.74
C VAL A 80 -3.48 9.63 10.50
N LEU A 81 -3.17 10.73 11.21
CA LEU A 81 -1.86 11.38 11.09
C LEU A 81 -0.70 10.48 11.54
N SER A 82 -0.93 9.65 12.56
CA SER A 82 0.07 8.69 13.06
C SER A 82 0.31 7.54 12.08
N ILE A 83 -0.76 6.95 11.53
CA ILE A 83 -0.64 5.83 10.58
C ILE A 83 -0.20 6.29 9.19
N LEU A 84 -0.51 7.51 8.79
CA LEU A 84 -0.04 8.11 7.54
C LEU A 84 1.19 9.02 7.76
N SER A 85 2.10 8.61 8.64
CA SER A 85 3.36 9.32 8.84
C SER A 85 4.20 9.35 7.55
N ASP A 86 5.16 10.28 7.45
CA ASP A 86 6.03 10.39 6.28
C ASP A 86 6.78 9.08 5.99
N ALA A 87 7.23 8.37 7.02
CA ALA A 87 7.90 7.08 6.87
C ALA A 87 6.98 6.01 6.26
N ARG A 88 5.71 5.97 6.68
CA ARG A 88 4.73 5.03 6.13
C ARG A 88 4.32 5.41 4.72
N LEU A 89 4.08 6.69 4.43
CA LEU A 89 3.82 7.14 3.05
C LEU A 89 4.97 6.82 2.09
N LYS A 90 6.23 6.98 2.53
CA LYS A 90 7.39 6.56 1.74
C LYS A 90 7.36 5.05 1.46
N THR A 91 6.98 4.24 2.44
CA THR A 91 6.89 2.78 2.27
C THR A 91 5.72 2.38 1.35
N ILE A 92 4.56 3.05 1.47
CA ILE A 92 3.42 2.86 0.56
C ILE A 92 3.84 3.23 -0.87
N LYS A 93 4.58 4.34 -1.05
CA LYS A 93 5.08 4.74 -2.36
C LYS A 93 6.03 3.69 -2.96
N LEU A 94 6.92 3.12 -2.16
CA LEU A 94 7.77 2.00 -2.61
C LEU A 94 6.96 0.76 -3.03
N LEU A 95 5.84 0.47 -2.34
CA LEU A 95 4.92 -0.61 -2.73
C LEU A 95 4.20 -0.29 -4.05
N ASP A 96 3.76 0.94 -4.26
CA ASP A 96 3.14 1.38 -5.52
C ASP A 96 4.13 1.30 -6.69
N ASP A 97 5.41 1.59 -6.46
CA ASP A 97 6.45 1.61 -7.49
C ASP A 97 6.85 0.22 -8.00
N ILE A 98 6.55 -0.85 -7.25
CA ILE A 98 6.82 -2.24 -7.64
C ILE A 98 5.57 -2.97 -8.17
N VAL A 99 4.44 -2.26 -8.29
CA VAL A 99 3.25 -2.77 -8.97
C VAL A 99 3.57 -2.95 -10.45
N PRO A 100 3.16 -4.08 -11.07
CA PRO A 100 3.31 -4.26 -12.49
C PRO A 100 2.58 -3.16 -13.27
N GLN A 101 3.33 -2.43 -14.10
CA GLN A 101 2.80 -1.38 -14.97
C GLN A 101 3.21 -1.71 -16.40
N TYR A 102 2.29 -1.52 -17.34
CA TYR A 102 2.64 -1.54 -18.75
C TYR A 102 3.64 -0.40 -19.01
N PRO A 103 4.86 -0.70 -19.49
CA PRO A 103 5.80 0.35 -19.82
C PRO A 103 5.26 1.19 -20.98
N ALA A 104 5.60 2.48 -21.02
CA ALA A 104 5.30 3.31 -22.17
C ALA A 104 5.94 2.71 -23.44
N PRO A 105 5.41 2.97 -24.65
CA PRO A 105 6.02 2.49 -25.88
C PRO A 105 7.52 2.83 -25.95
N GLY A 106 8.35 1.81 -26.19
CA GLY A 106 9.81 1.96 -26.23
C GLY A 106 10.52 1.94 -24.87
N GLN A 107 9.79 1.82 -23.76
CA GLN A 107 10.37 1.62 -22.42
C GLN A 107 10.37 0.14 -22.04
N LEU A 108 11.33 -0.23 -21.19
CA LEU A 108 11.39 -1.56 -20.59
C LEU A 108 10.62 -1.58 -19.26
N PRO A 109 10.05 -2.73 -18.87
CA PRO A 109 9.48 -2.90 -17.54
C PRO A 109 10.56 -2.60 -16.49
N ARG A 110 10.19 -1.90 -15.42
CA ARG A 110 11.05 -1.70 -14.25
C ARG A 110 10.93 -2.88 -13.30
N ARG A 111 11.80 -2.94 -12.28
CA ARG A 111 11.66 -3.86 -11.16
C ARG A 111 10.22 -3.86 -10.64
N ASN A 112 9.57 -5.01 -10.69
CA ASN A 112 8.17 -5.19 -10.32
C ASN A 112 7.97 -6.59 -9.70
N THR A 113 6.73 -6.95 -9.42
CA THR A 113 6.39 -8.19 -8.70
C THR A 113 5.89 -9.35 -9.59
N GLU A 114 5.72 -9.15 -10.90
CA GLU A 114 5.06 -10.11 -11.81
C GLU A 114 5.85 -10.45 -13.08
N TYR A 115 6.33 -9.44 -13.82
CA TYR A 115 6.96 -9.63 -15.12
C TYR A 115 8.48 -9.49 -15.09
N PRO A 116 9.23 -10.25 -15.91
CA PRO A 116 10.66 -10.03 -16.12
C PRO A 116 10.98 -8.58 -16.51
N PHE A 117 12.14 -8.09 -16.07
CA PHE A 117 12.59 -6.73 -16.32
C PHE A 117 14.10 -6.67 -16.58
N GLN A 118 14.59 -5.50 -17.01
CA GLN A 118 16.02 -5.23 -17.16
C GLN A 118 16.42 -4.07 -16.25
N ASP A 119 17.43 -4.29 -15.40
CA ASP A 119 17.97 -3.22 -14.53
C ASP A 119 18.74 -2.16 -15.32
N THR A 120 19.20 -2.47 -16.53
CA THR A 120 19.89 -1.53 -17.42
C THR A 120 19.43 -1.75 -18.85
N PRO A 121 18.83 -0.75 -19.51
CA PRO A 121 18.41 -0.87 -20.90
C PRO A 121 19.57 -1.27 -21.81
N GLY A 122 19.32 -2.25 -22.69
CA GLY A 122 20.32 -2.71 -23.67
C GLY A 122 21.28 -3.78 -23.17
N ARG A 123 21.07 -4.33 -21.96
CA ARG A 123 21.71 -5.60 -21.57
C ARG A 123 20.85 -6.77 -22.04
N ASP A 124 21.48 -7.86 -22.46
CA ASP A 124 20.79 -9.10 -22.83
C ASP A 124 20.31 -9.94 -21.62
N THR A 125 20.56 -9.45 -20.40
CA THR A 125 20.18 -10.16 -19.17
C THR A 125 18.83 -9.66 -18.68
N TRP A 126 17.85 -10.55 -18.68
CA TRP A 126 16.54 -10.35 -18.07
C TRP A 126 16.52 -10.94 -16.66
N THR A 127 16.00 -10.16 -15.71
CA THR A 127 15.86 -10.54 -14.31
C THR A 127 14.41 -10.94 -14.04
N ALA A 128 14.19 -12.11 -13.44
CA ALA A 128 12.85 -12.52 -13.01
C ALA A 128 12.52 -11.92 -11.63
N PRO A 129 11.28 -11.50 -11.34
CA PRO A 129 10.93 -10.98 -10.00
C PRO A 129 11.20 -11.93 -8.83
N ALA A 130 11.14 -13.24 -9.08
CA ALA A 130 11.43 -14.28 -8.10
C ALA A 130 12.94 -14.57 -7.92
N GLU A 131 13.80 -13.90 -8.69
CA GLU A 131 15.24 -14.11 -8.61
C GLU A 131 15.81 -13.59 -7.29
N ARG A 132 16.81 -14.31 -6.76
CA ARG A 132 17.44 -13.96 -5.49
C ARG A 132 18.09 -12.59 -5.57
N GLY A 133 17.84 -11.75 -4.58
CA GLY A 133 18.41 -10.41 -4.48
C GLY A 133 17.55 -9.30 -5.11
N VAL A 134 16.51 -9.63 -5.90
CA VAL A 134 15.56 -8.64 -6.42
C VAL A 134 14.78 -7.97 -5.29
N PHE A 135 14.34 -8.78 -4.33
CA PHE A 135 13.78 -8.33 -3.07
C PHE A 135 14.62 -8.87 -1.93
N THR A 136 14.95 -8.02 -0.96
CA THR A 136 15.68 -8.43 0.24
C THR A 136 14.72 -8.76 1.38
N ARG A 137 15.17 -9.57 2.34
CA ARG A 137 14.37 -9.91 3.53
C ARG A 137 13.94 -8.66 4.31
N SER A 138 14.84 -7.70 4.49
CA SER A 138 14.55 -6.46 5.22
C SER A 138 13.50 -5.59 4.50
N GLU A 139 13.52 -5.54 3.17
CA GLU A 139 12.46 -4.89 2.40
C GLU A 139 11.11 -5.57 2.61
N ILE A 140 11.07 -6.91 2.56
CA ILE A 140 9.84 -7.68 2.76
C ILE A 140 9.30 -7.51 4.18
N ASP A 141 10.15 -7.60 5.21
CA ASP A 141 9.74 -7.40 6.60
C ASP A 141 9.15 -5.99 6.79
N ARG A 142 9.76 -4.96 6.18
CA ARG A 142 9.24 -3.60 6.19
C ARG A 142 7.88 -3.49 5.49
N PHE A 143 7.70 -4.14 4.36
CA PHE A 143 6.42 -4.15 3.62
C PHE A 143 5.31 -4.85 4.40
N ILE A 144 5.61 -6.00 5.00
CA ILE A 144 4.65 -6.74 5.85
C ILE A 144 4.23 -5.87 7.03
N GLN A 145 5.18 -5.28 7.76
CA GLN A 145 4.87 -4.45 8.92
C GLN A 145 4.01 -3.25 8.51
N CYS A 146 4.34 -2.58 7.41
CA CYS A 146 3.55 -1.47 6.91
C CYS A 146 2.12 -1.91 6.54
N ALA A 147 1.96 -3.03 5.86
CA ALA A 147 0.65 -3.54 5.46
C ALA A 147 -0.22 -3.91 6.69
N GLN A 148 0.37 -4.55 7.69
CA GLN A 148 -0.30 -4.90 8.95
C GLN A 148 -0.77 -3.65 9.70
N ASP A 149 0.14 -2.70 9.93
CA ASP A 149 -0.19 -1.46 10.65
C ASP A 149 -1.32 -0.70 9.96
N ILE A 150 -1.25 -0.58 8.62
CA ILE A 150 -2.26 0.10 7.81
C ILE A 150 -3.59 -0.63 7.90
N GLN A 151 -3.62 -1.95 7.70
CA GLN A 151 -4.84 -2.75 7.77
C GLN A 151 -5.51 -2.64 9.14
N ASP A 152 -4.75 -2.83 10.22
CA ASP A 152 -5.30 -2.85 11.59
C ASP A 152 -5.87 -1.48 11.97
N MET A 153 -5.18 -0.40 11.63
CA MET A 153 -5.64 0.95 11.98
C MET A 153 -6.80 1.42 11.10
N THR A 154 -6.74 1.17 9.79
CA THR A 154 -7.82 1.54 8.87
C THR A 154 -9.10 0.79 9.21
N SER A 155 -9.03 -0.51 9.53
CA SER A 155 -10.21 -1.28 9.95
C SER A 155 -10.90 -0.68 11.18
N LYS A 156 -10.12 -0.26 12.18
CA LYS A 156 -10.64 0.41 13.38
C LYS A 156 -11.26 1.78 13.05
N LEU A 157 -10.65 2.53 12.14
CA LEU A 157 -11.15 3.85 11.72
C LEU A 157 -12.43 3.74 10.90
N VAL A 158 -12.48 2.84 9.93
CA VAL A 158 -13.68 2.56 9.11
C VAL A 158 -14.84 2.19 10.01
N THR A 159 -14.66 1.19 10.89
CA THR A 159 -15.70 0.78 11.86
C THR A 159 -16.18 1.96 12.72
N ALA A 160 -15.25 2.78 13.22
CA ALA A 160 -15.60 3.93 14.04
C ALA A 160 -16.33 5.04 13.27
N LEU A 161 -16.04 5.21 11.97
CA LEU A 161 -16.71 6.18 11.10
C LEU A 161 -18.12 5.71 10.75
N GLU A 162 -18.29 4.44 10.37
CA GLU A 162 -19.60 3.85 10.06
C GLU A 162 -20.56 3.92 11.26
N LEU A 163 -20.06 3.69 12.48
CA LEU A 163 -20.87 3.83 13.70
C LEU A 163 -21.24 5.29 14.02
N ALA A 164 -20.38 6.25 13.67
CA ALA A 164 -20.59 7.67 13.96
C ALA A 164 -21.38 8.41 12.87
N TYR A 165 -21.43 7.84 11.66
CA TYR A 165 -22.05 8.38 10.45
C TYR A 165 -22.80 7.27 9.70
N PRO A 166 -23.94 6.80 10.22
CA PRO A 166 -24.76 5.77 9.57
C PRO A 166 -25.46 6.29 8.30
#